data_AF-A0A8C7STD2-F1
#
_entry.id   AF-A0A8C7STD2-F1
#
_cell.length_a   1.000
_cell.length_b   1.000
_cell.length_c   1.000
_cell.angle_alpha   90.00
_cell.angle_beta   90.00
_cell.angle_gamma   90.00
#
_symmetry.space_group_name_H-M   'P 1'
#
loop_
_entity.id
_entity.type
_entity.pdbx_description
1 polymer ?
#
loop_
_entity_poly.entity_id
_entity_poly.type
_entity_poly.pdbx_seq_one_letter_code
_entity_poly.pdbx_strand_id
1 'polypeptide(L)'
;MNYARFLTAVSAARKPSPIRILTDIQQRSPPSMISLAAGAPNPNTFPFHSCSFQVKNGDMITFDETMMKRALQYSASSGIPELLTWMKALQKYLHNPPTANSAEKGQMDMCVTTGSQEGLCKVFEMLVNPGDNVLLDAPTYSGTLAALQPLGCNLINVPSDQHGMIPDGLKEVLSRWDPADVHKPHSTVPRVLYTIPNGGNPTGASMITQRKRDIYELARQYDLLIIEDDPYYFLQFDKPWAPTFLSMDVDGRIIRTDSFSKILSSGLRIGFVTGPKPLVDRVVLHIQASTMHTSTFPQLMVSQLLHGWGQEGFLNHVDGVIEFYRTQRDAMLTSADKWLKGLYVAEWHTPAAGMFLWIKVKGVADTQKLIMEKAMEKEVVLVRNRMQMDLKSHGFPRPHKNTPNPR
;
A
#
# COMPACT_ATOMS: atom_id res chain seq x y z
N MET A 1 -5.08 19.85 -8.34
CA MET A 1 -4.18 18.93 -9.08
C MET A 1 -4.80 18.57 -10.43
N ASN A 2 -3.99 18.40 -11.48
CA ASN A 2 -4.46 17.84 -12.77
C ASN A 2 -4.19 16.33 -12.80
N TYR A 3 -5.17 15.52 -12.36
CA TYR A 3 -4.99 14.07 -12.29
C TYR A 3 -4.81 13.38 -13.64
N ALA A 4 -5.29 13.98 -14.74
CA ALA A 4 -5.18 13.38 -16.07
C ALA A 4 -3.71 13.20 -16.51
N ARG A 5 -2.79 14.04 -16.02
CA ARG A 5 -1.35 13.89 -16.26
C ARG A 5 -0.81 12.54 -15.77
N PHE A 6 -1.41 11.98 -14.73
CA PHE A 6 -0.91 10.77 -14.08
C PHE A 6 -1.54 9.50 -14.65
N LEU A 7 -2.62 9.59 -15.43
CA LEU A 7 -3.33 8.41 -15.90
C LEU A 7 -2.71 7.85 -17.18
N THR A 8 -2.53 6.53 -17.23
CA THR A 8 -2.29 5.83 -18.48
C THR A 8 -3.49 5.97 -19.42
N ALA A 9 -3.25 5.88 -20.73
CA ALA A 9 -4.33 5.90 -21.72
C ALA A 9 -5.36 4.78 -21.47
N VAL A 10 -4.89 3.60 -21.04
CA VAL A 10 -5.75 2.46 -20.68
C VAL A 10 -6.65 2.79 -19.50
N SER A 11 -6.10 3.39 -18.44
CA SER A 11 -6.88 3.78 -17.25
C SER A 11 -7.91 4.87 -17.56
N ALA A 12 -7.50 5.88 -18.34
CA ALA A 12 -8.38 6.96 -18.79
C ALA A 12 -9.54 6.44 -19.66
N ALA A 13 -9.31 5.42 -20.48
CA ALA A 13 -10.31 4.82 -21.35
C ALA A 13 -11.36 3.97 -20.61
N ARG A 14 -11.13 3.58 -19.35
CA ARG A 14 -12.10 2.80 -18.57
C ARG A 14 -13.39 3.60 -18.37
N LYS A 15 -14.52 2.97 -18.67
CA LYS A 15 -15.88 3.51 -18.47
C LYS A 15 -16.62 2.68 -17.42
N PRO A 16 -17.55 3.28 -16.66
CA PRO A 16 -18.43 2.54 -15.78
C PRO A 16 -19.17 1.42 -16.51
N SER A 17 -19.23 0.24 -15.89
CA SER A 17 -20.05 -0.86 -16.39
C SER A 17 -21.53 -0.61 -16.03
N PRO A 18 -22.46 -0.54 -17.00
CA PRO A 18 -23.87 -0.25 -16.72
C PRO A 18 -24.50 -1.22 -15.71
N ILE A 19 -24.20 -2.51 -15.82
CA ILE A 19 -24.72 -3.52 -14.88
C ILE A 19 -24.19 -3.34 -13.45
N ARG A 20 -22.97 -2.81 -13.30
CA ARG A 20 -22.36 -2.59 -11.98
C ARG A 20 -22.87 -1.33 -11.29
N ILE A 21 -23.21 -0.30 -12.08
CA ILE A 21 -23.92 0.87 -11.55
C ILE A 21 -25.26 0.43 -10.95
N LEU A 22 -25.99 -0.47 -11.61
CA LEU A 22 -27.25 -1.00 -11.08
C LEU A 22 -27.07 -1.75 -9.76
N THR A 23 -25.98 -2.52 -9.60
CA THR A 23 -25.67 -3.18 -8.32
C THR A 23 -25.47 -2.17 -7.19
N ASP A 24 -24.70 -1.09 -7.41
CA ASP A 24 -24.48 -0.04 -6.42
C ASP A 24 -25.79 0.70 -6.06
N ILE A 25 -26.62 1.01 -7.07
CA ILE A 25 -27.94 1.61 -6.86
C ILE A 25 -28.82 0.66 -6.02
N GLN A 26 -28.90 -0.62 -6.39
CA GLN A 26 -29.72 -1.60 -5.69
C GLN A 26 -29.31 -1.75 -4.21
N GLN A 27 -28.02 -1.71 -3.91
CA GLN A 27 -27.53 -1.80 -2.53
C GLN A 27 -27.88 -0.58 -1.68
N ARG A 28 -28.04 0.60 -2.29
CA ARG A 28 -28.43 1.84 -1.59
C ARG A 28 -29.94 2.06 -1.61
N SER A 29 -30.69 1.20 -2.30
CA SER A 29 -32.13 1.33 -2.46
C SER A 29 -32.89 0.70 -1.29
N PRO A 30 -34.14 1.13 -1.04
CA PRO A 30 -34.97 0.53 -0.02
C PRO A 30 -35.18 -0.97 -0.26
N PRO A 31 -35.37 -1.79 0.80
CA PRO A 31 -35.65 -3.22 0.66
C PRO A 31 -36.90 -3.55 -0.17
N SER A 32 -37.82 -2.60 -0.32
CA SER A 32 -39.03 -2.73 -1.15
C SER A 32 -38.78 -2.62 -2.65
N MET A 33 -37.57 -2.25 -3.09
CA MET A 33 -37.25 -2.15 -4.52
C MET A 33 -37.18 -3.54 -5.17
N ILE A 34 -38.07 -3.77 -6.13
CA ILE A 34 -38.03 -4.95 -6.99
C ILE A 34 -37.08 -4.67 -8.16
N SER A 35 -35.94 -5.35 -8.20
CA SER A 35 -34.97 -5.22 -9.30
C SER A 35 -35.08 -6.41 -10.25
N LEU A 36 -35.46 -6.13 -11.50
CA LEU A 36 -35.42 -7.08 -12.62
C LEU A 36 -34.24 -6.82 -13.57
N ALA A 37 -33.32 -5.92 -13.19
CA ALA A 37 -32.33 -5.34 -14.10
C ALA A 37 -30.93 -5.97 -13.98
N ALA A 38 -30.64 -6.67 -12.88
CA ALA A 38 -29.34 -7.29 -12.64
C ALA A 38 -29.41 -8.82 -12.83
N GLY A 39 -28.41 -9.40 -13.49
CA GLY A 39 -28.26 -10.86 -13.65
C GLY A 39 -27.77 -11.58 -12.39
N ALA A 40 -28.27 -11.20 -11.21
CA ALA A 40 -27.89 -11.82 -9.95
C ALA A 40 -28.62 -13.16 -9.77
N PRO A 41 -27.92 -14.26 -9.43
CA PRO A 41 -28.55 -15.55 -9.20
C PRO A 41 -29.45 -15.51 -7.95
N ASN A 42 -30.49 -16.35 -7.92
CA ASN A 42 -31.41 -16.43 -6.78
C ASN A 42 -30.67 -17.02 -5.55
N PRO A 43 -30.52 -16.27 -4.45
CA PRO A 43 -29.72 -16.71 -3.32
C PRO A 43 -30.33 -17.89 -2.54
N ASN A 44 -31.62 -18.22 -2.75
CA ASN A 44 -32.23 -19.43 -2.19
C ASN A 44 -31.66 -20.72 -2.78
N THR A 45 -30.95 -20.65 -3.90
CA THR A 45 -30.30 -21.81 -4.54
C THR A 45 -28.89 -22.07 -4.01
N PHE A 46 -28.35 -21.17 -3.19
CA PHE A 46 -27.02 -21.34 -2.61
C PHE A 46 -27.07 -22.39 -1.48
N PRO A 47 -26.05 -23.26 -1.35
CA PRO A 47 -26.13 -24.43 -0.46
C PRO A 47 -25.83 -24.13 1.02
N PHE A 48 -25.43 -22.90 1.37
CA PHE A 48 -25.08 -22.55 2.75
C PHE A 48 -26.18 -21.71 3.39
N HIS A 49 -26.65 -22.16 4.55
CA HIS A 49 -27.81 -21.57 5.23
C HIS A 49 -27.42 -20.55 6.30
N SER A 50 -26.45 -20.85 7.16
CA SER A 50 -26.00 -19.98 8.25
C SER A 50 -24.58 -20.35 8.71
N CYS A 51 -23.94 -19.47 9.47
CA CYS A 51 -22.67 -19.78 10.13
C CYS A 51 -22.48 -18.92 11.38
N SER A 52 -21.60 -19.37 12.29
CA SER A 52 -21.19 -18.61 13.47
C SER A 52 -19.67 -18.66 13.64
N PHE A 53 -19.07 -17.55 14.06
CA PHE A 53 -17.65 -17.40 14.33
C PHE A 53 -17.45 -17.00 15.79
N GLN A 54 -16.66 -17.80 16.50
CA GLN A 54 -16.20 -17.41 17.83
C GLN A 54 -15.07 -16.38 17.69
N VAL A 55 -15.27 -15.19 18.25
CA VAL A 55 -14.22 -14.16 18.37
C VAL A 55 -13.47 -14.39 19.68
N LYS A 56 -12.14 -14.35 19.64
CA LYS A 56 -11.35 -14.40 20.87
C LYS A 56 -11.66 -13.15 21.71
N ASN A 57 -12.10 -13.35 22.94
CA ASN A 57 -12.44 -12.27 23.89
C ASN A 57 -13.53 -11.32 23.37
N GLY A 58 -14.44 -11.78 22.51
CA GLY A 58 -15.54 -10.98 21.98
C GLY A 58 -16.79 -11.82 21.71
N ASP A 59 -17.87 -11.14 21.33
CA ASP A 59 -19.14 -11.78 21.03
C ASP A 59 -19.06 -12.69 19.80
N MET A 60 -19.91 -13.71 19.77
CA MET A 60 -20.04 -14.59 18.62
C MET A 60 -20.67 -13.84 17.45
N ILE A 61 -20.00 -13.82 16.30
CA ILE A 61 -20.53 -13.26 15.06
C ILE A 61 -21.38 -14.34 14.40
N THR A 62 -22.66 -14.05 14.09
CA THR A 62 -23.57 -15.02 13.45
C THR A 62 -24.14 -14.44 12.18
N PHE A 63 -24.08 -15.22 11.10
CA PHE A 63 -24.84 -14.97 9.87
C PHE A 63 -26.05 -15.89 9.87
N ASP A 64 -27.22 -15.30 10.11
CA ASP A 64 -28.50 -15.96 9.88
C ASP A 64 -28.76 -16.17 8.37
N GLU A 65 -29.91 -16.73 8.03
CA GLU A 65 -30.28 -17.00 6.63
C GLU A 65 -30.27 -15.74 5.76
N THR A 66 -30.73 -14.61 6.29
CA THR A 66 -30.79 -13.34 5.55
C THR A 66 -29.38 -12.80 5.29
N MET A 67 -28.54 -12.78 6.31
CA MET A 67 -27.15 -12.34 6.21
C MET A 67 -26.32 -13.28 5.33
N MET A 68 -26.55 -14.60 5.42
CA MET A 68 -25.86 -15.59 4.59
C MET A 68 -26.18 -15.40 3.11
N LYS A 69 -27.46 -15.19 2.75
CA LYS A 69 -27.87 -14.87 1.38
C LYS A 69 -27.15 -13.63 0.84
N ARG A 70 -26.99 -12.60 1.68
CA ARG A 70 -26.23 -11.39 1.34
C ARG A 70 -24.73 -11.67 1.20
N ALA A 71 -24.15 -12.43 2.13
CA ALA A 71 -22.73 -12.74 2.18
C ALA A 71 -22.23 -13.54 0.96
N LEU A 72 -23.11 -14.35 0.37
CA LEU A 72 -22.83 -15.18 -0.80
C LEU A 72 -23.18 -14.50 -2.14
N GLN A 73 -23.79 -13.31 -2.10
CA GLN A 73 -24.21 -12.57 -3.27
C GLN A 73 -23.17 -11.52 -3.70
N TYR A 74 -23.26 -11.09 -4.96
CA TYR A 74 -22.52 -9.95 -5.47
C TYR A 74 -22.74 -8.67 -4.63
N SER A 75 -21.68 -7.86 -4.53
CA SER A 75 -21.72 -6.55 -3.87
C SER A 75 -21.04 -5.44 -4.69
N ALA A 76 -21.13 -4.18 -4.21
CA ALA A 76 -20.49 -3.05 -4.86
C ALA A 76 -18.97 -3.22 -4.95
N SER A 77 -18.41 -2.81 -6.09
CA SER A 77 -16.97 -2.91 -6.39
C SER A 77 -16.08 -2.15 -5.42
N SER A 78 -16.57 -1.05 -4.84
CA SER A 78 -15.86 -0.27 -3.83
C SER A 78 -15.81 -0.94 -2.46
N GLY A 79 -16.62 -1.98 -2.22
CA GLY A 79 -16.83 -2.60 -0.91
C GLY A 79 -18.21 -2.30 -0.33
N ILE A 80 -18.58 -3.04 0.73
CA ILE A 80 -19.88 -2.89 1.37
C ILE A 80 -20.00 -1.57 2.14
N PRO A 81 -21.18 -0.90 2.14
CA PRO A 81 -21.33 0.45 2.70
C PRO A 81 -20.95 0.60 4.17
N GLU A 82 -21.30 -0.38 5.00
CA GLU A 82 -21.02 -0.35 6.44
C GLU A 82 -19.51 -0.41 6.73
N LEU A 83 -18.77 -1.26 6.01
CA LEU A 83 -17.31 -1.37 6.18
C LEU A 83 -16.61 -0.09 5.69
N LEU A 84 -17.03 0.43 4.53
CA LEU A 84 -16.53 1.70 4.01
C LEU A 84 -16.79 2.86 4.97
N THR A 85 -17.97 2.93 5.58
CA THR A 85 -18.33 3.97 6.54
C THR A 85 -17.44 3.92 7.77
N TRP A 86 -17.26 2.72 8.35
CA TRP A 86 -16.41 2.52 9.51
C TRP A 86 -14.94 2.88 9.20
N MET A 87 -14.40 2.41 8.07
CA MET A 87 -13.01 2.71 7.70
C MET A 87 -12.80 4.19 7.35
N LYS A 88 -13.78 4.87 6.72
CA LYS A 88 -13.72 6.32 6.50
C LYS A 88 -13.67 7.09 7.82
N ALA A 89 -14.43 6.66 8.83
CA ALA A 89 -14.37 7.24 10.16
C ALA A 89 -13.00 6.97 10.81
N LEU A 90 -12.44 5.78 10.66
CA LEU A 90 -11.11 5.44 11.15
C LEU A 90 -10.01 6.31 10.48
N GLN A 91 -10.02 6.46 9.15
CA GLN A 91 -9.04 7.30 8.45
C GLN A 91 -9.11 8.77 8.89
N LYS A 92 -10.32 9.29 9.13
CA LYS A 92 -10.51 10.64 9.68
C LYS A 92 -9.97 10.76 11.10
N TYR A 93 -10.22 9.76 11.94
CA TYR A 93 -9.73 9.74 13.33
C TYR A 93 -8.20 9.65 13.41
N LEU A 94 -7.58 8.76 12.62
CA LEU A 94 -6.14 8.50 12.69
C LEU A 94 -5.29 9.53 11.94
N HIS A 95 -5.81 10.09 10.85
CA HIS A 95 -5.00 10.91 9.94
C HIS A 95 -5.53 12.32 9.74
N ASN A 96 -6.81 12.58 10.03
CA ASN A 96 -7.49 13.85 9.77
C ASN A 96 -7.07 14.53 8.45
N PRO A 97 -7.26 13.87 7.28
CA PRO A 97 -6.67 14.36 6.03
C PRO A 97 -7.24 15.74 5.65
N PRO A 98 -6.41 16.72 5.25
CA PRO A 98 -6.89 18.06 4.86
C PRO A 98 -7.88 18.04 3.68
N THR A 99 -7.85 16.98 2.88
CA THR A 99 -8.72 16.75 1.71
C THR A 99 -9.99 15.97 2.02
N ALA A 100 -10.25 15.63 3.29
CA ALA A 100 -11.37 14.75 3.69
C ALA A 100 -12.75 15.20 3.17
N ASN A 101 -12.98 16.52 3.04
CA ASN A 101 -14.25 17.09 2.59
C ASN A 101 -14.07 18.17 1.49
N SER A 102 -12.98 18.15 0.73
CA SER A 102 -12.70 19.20 -0.28
C SER A 102 -12.81 18.66 -1.71
N ALA A 103 -13.96 18.87 -2.36
CA ALA A 103 -14.18 18.44 -3.74
C ALA A 103 -13.14 19.05 -4.72
N GLU A 104 -12.83 20.34 -4.55
CA GLU A 104 -11.87 21.07 -5.37
C GLU A 104 -10.43 20.54 -5.24
N LYS A 105 -10.08 19.97 -4.08
CA LYS A 105 -8.76 19.40 -3.79
C LYS A 105 -8.74 17.88 -3.87
N GLY A 106 -9.62 17.30 -4.70
CA GLY A 106 -9.66 15.86 -4.95
C GLY A 106 -10.10 15.07 -3.73
N GLN A 107 -11.25 15.45 -3.13
CA GLN A 107 -11.89 14.84 -1.96
C GLN A 107 -11.45 13.39 -1.68
N MET A 108 -11.00 13.13 -0.44
CA MET A 108 -10.63 11.78 -0.01
C MET A 108 -11.78 10.79 -0.24
N ASP A 109 -11.48 9.70 -0.92
CA ASP A 109 -12.37 8.55 -1.06
C ASP A 109 -11.62 7.24 -0.76
N MET A 110 -12.37 6.14 -0.70
CA MET A 110 -11.83 4.84 -0.35
C MET A 110 -12.41 3.71 -1.19
N CYS A 111 -11.62 2.67 -1.41
CA CYS A 111 -12.05 1.43 -2.06
C CYS A 111 -11.47 0.24 -1.29
N VAL A 112 -12.32 -0.71 -0.92
CA VAL A 112 -11.90 -2.03 -0.43
C VAL A 112 -11.27 -2.79 -1.57
N THR A 113 -10.17 -3.49 -1.27
CA THR A 113 -9.44 -4.32 -2.23
C THR A 113 -9.23 -5.73 -1.67
N THR A 114 -8.93 -6.68 -2.55
CA THR A 114 -8.65 -8.08 -2.24
C THR A 114 -7.23 -8.21 -1.65
N GLY A 115 -7.02 -7.53 -0.53
CA GLY A 115 -5.72 -7.21 0.07
C GLY A 115 -5.08 -5.96 -0.53
N SER A 116 -4.15 -5.34 0.22
CA SER A 116 -3.45 -4.12 -0.22
C SER A 116 -2.68 -4.31 -1.52
N GLN A 117 -2.09 -5.49 -1.74
CA GLN A 117 -1.33 -5.80 -2.95
C GLN A 117 -2.18 -5.68 -4.24
N GLU A 118 -3.45 -6.07 -4.22
CA GLU A 118 -4.33 -5.88 -5.39
C GLU A 118 -4.52 -4.39 -5.67
N GLY A 119 -4.79 -3.60 -4.62
CA GLY A 119 -4.90 -2.14 -4.72
C GLY A 119 -3.63 -1.52 -5.30
N LEU A 120 -2.47 -1.93 -4.77
CA LEU A 120 -1.16 -1.46 -5.21
C LEU A 120 -0.89 -1.77 -6.68
N CYS A 121 -1.13 -3.02 -7.12
CA CYS A 121 -1.00 -3.39 -8.54
C CYS A 121 -1.88 -2.52 -9.44
N LYS A 122 -3.16 -2.34 -9.08
CA LYS A 122 -4.10 -1.53 -9.87
C LYS A 122 -3.72 -0.05 -9.90
N VAL A 123 -3.13 0.46 -8.83
CA VAL A 123 -2.56 1.81 -8.77
C VAL A 123 -1.36 1.94 -9.71
N PHE A 124 -0.45 0.96 -9.75
CA PHE A 124 0.66 0.98 -10.70
C PHE A 124 0.18 0.93 -12.16
N GLU A 125 -0.73 0.01 -12.50
CA GLU A 125 -1.30 -0.10 -13.86
C GLU A 125 -2.10 1.15 -14.27
N MET A 126 -2.65 1.87 -13.30
CA MET A 126 -3.32 3.15 -13.51
C MET A 126 -2.34 4.26 -13.89
N LEU A 127 -1.12 4.23 -13.35
CA LEU A 127 -0.21 5.37 -13.33
C LEU A 127 1.02 5.24 -14.23
N VAL A 128 1.42 4.02 -14.56
CA VAL A 128 2.74 3.72 -15.13
C VAL A 128 2.60 3.18 -16.55
N ASN A 129 3.23 3.86 -17.51
CA ASN A 129 3.45 3.37 -18.86
C ASN A 129 4.87 2.80 -19.01
N PRO A 130 5.13 1.97 -20.04
CA PRO A 130 6.48 1.60 -20.42
C PRO A 130 7.36 2.83 -20.66
N GLY A 131 8.56 2.83 -20.08
CA GLY A 131 9.52 3.92 -20.16
C GLY A 131 9.34 5.04 -19.10
N ASP A 132 8.25 5.05 -18.34
CA ASP A 132 8.06 6.04 -17.27
C ASP A 132 9.08 5.81 -16.13
N ASN A 133 9.48 6.90 -15.46
CA ASN A 133 10.38 6.85 -14.31
C ASN A 133 9.58 6.75 -13.00
N VAL A 134 9.90 5.75 -12.17
CA VAL A 134 9.28 5.52 -10.85
C VAL A 134 10.36 5.56 -9.77
N LEU A 135 10.16 6.39 -8.76
CA LEU A 135 11.08 6.55 -7.63
C LEU A 135 10.69 5.60 -6.50
N LEU A 136 11.66 4.99 -5.82
CA LEU A 136 11.40 4.09 -4.69
C LEU A 136 12.57 3.99 -3.72
N ASP A 137 12.30 3.61 -2.47
CA ASP A 137 13.32 3.25 -1.49
C ASP A 137 14.20 2.09 -1.99
N ALA A 138 15.50 2.12 -1.72
CA ALA A 138 16.37 0.96 -1.90
C ALA A 138 17.01 0.56 -0.56
N PRO A 139 16.79 -0.68 -0.07
CA PRO A 139 15.97 -1.77 -0.63
C PRO A 139 14.43 -1.61 -0.40
N THR A 140 13.60 -2.38 -1.12
CA THR A 140 12.13 -2.34 -1.02
C THR A 140 11.42 -3.71 -1.10
N TYR A 141 10.09 -3.76 -0.99
CA TYR A 141 9.35 -5.01 -1.03
C TYR A 141 9.47 -5.71 -2.40
N SER A 142 9.87 -6.99 -2.39
CA SER A 142 10.03 -7.79 -3.61
C SER A 142 8.75 -7.95 -4.42
N GLY A 143 7.58 -7.97 -3.77
CA GLY A 143 6.29 -8.02 -4.47
C GLY A 143 5.99 -6.73 -5.24
N THR A 144 6.45 -5.58 -4.77
CA THR A 144 6.36 -4.31 -5.50
C THR A 144 7.24 -4.33 -6.76
N LEU A 145 8.47 -4.84 -6.64
CA LEU A 145 9.34 -5.01 -7.81
C LEU A 145 8.74 -5.97 -8.84
N ALA A 146 8.19 -7.10 -8.39
CA ALA A 146 7.53 -8.06 -9.26
C ALA A 146 6.29 -7.48 -9.97
N ALA A 147 5.61 -6.50 -9.35
CA ALA A 147 4.48 -5.81 -9.97
C ALA A 147 4.92 -4.72 -10.96
N LEU A 148 6.00 -3.99 -10.67
CA LEU A 148 6.45 -2.86 -11.50
C LEU A 148 7.32 -3.28 -12.70
N GLN A 149 8.17 -4.30 -12.55
CA GLN A 149 9.09 -4.74 -13.60
C GLN A 149 8.38 -5.08 -14.92
N PRO A 150 7.26 -5.84 -14.94
CA PRO A 150 6.55 -6.16 -16.18
C PRO A 150 5.88 -4.94 -16.85
N LEU A 151 5.69 -3.83 -16.13
CA LEU A 151 5.14 -2.59 -16.70
C LEU A 151 6.16 -1.85 -17.57
N GLY A 152 7.44 -2.26 -17.56
CA GLY A 152 8.48 -1.69 -18.41
C GLY A 152 8.93 -0.28 -17.99
N CYS A 153 8.71 0.10 -16.72
CA CYS A 153 9.16 1.37 -16.17
C CYS A 153 10.63 1.33 -15.73
N ASN A 154 11.24 2.51 -15.64
CA ASN A 154 12.57 2.67 -15.09
C ASN A 154 12.46 2.88 -13.57
N LEU A 155 12.94 1.90 -12.82
CA LEU A 155 13.00 1.99 -11.36
C LEU A 155 14.24 2.78 -10.94
N ILE A 156 14.01 3.95 -10.33
CA ILE A 156 15.06 4.84 -9.87
C ILE A 156 15.13 4.76 -8.34
N ASN A 157 16.21 4.16 -7.86
CA ASN A 157 16.46 4.00 -6.44
C ASN A 157 16.78 5.34 -5.78
N VAL A 158 16.13 5.58 -4.64
CA VAL A 158 16.45 6.68 -3.72
C VAL A 158 17.14 6.08 -2.48
N PRO A 159 18.30 6.64 -2.06
CA PRO A 159 18.99 6.18 -0.87
C PRO A 159 18.10 6.21 0.38
N SER A 160 18.25 5.19 1.23
CA SER A 160 17.55 5.07 2.51
C SER A 160 18.51 4.65 3.63
N ASP A 161 18.16 4.98 4.86
CA ASP A 161 18.87 4.57 6.08
C ASP A 161 17.88 4.07 7.15
N GLN A 162 18.30 3.98 8.43
CA GLN A 162 17.44 3.52 9.52
C GLN A 162 16.17 4.38 9.74
N HIS A 163 16.13 5.58 9.17
CA HIS A 163 14.99 6.50 9.18
C HIS A 163 14.29 6.56 7.82
N GLY A 164 14.42 5.53 6.98
CA GLY A 164 13.78 5.42 5.66
C GLY A 164 14.47 6.25 4.58
N MET A 165 13.75 6.60 3.51
CA MET A 165 14.22 7.48 2.42
C MET A 165 14.93 8.74 2.92
N ILE A 166 16.05 9.10 2.30
CA ILE A 166 16.82 10.31 2.62
C ILE A 166 16.34 11.45 1.70
N PRO A 167 15.77 12.55 2.23
CA PRO A 167 15.27 13.66 1.40
C PRO A 167 16.33 14.29 0.50
N ASP A 168 17.56 14.45 0.98
CA ASP A 168 18.67 14.99 0.17
C ASP A 168 19.02 14.05 -1.00
N GLY A 169 18.94 12.73 -0.79
CA GLY A 169 19.11 11.75 -1.86
C GLY A 169 17.99 11.83 -2.90
N LEU A 170 16.75 12.04 -2.46
CA LEU A 170 15.61 12.29 -3.37
C LEU A 170 15.82 13.58 -4.18
N LYS A 171 16.24 14.66 -3.52
CA LYS A 171 16.54 15.95 -4.14
C LYS A 171 17.66 15.84 -5.18
N GLU A 172 18.74 15.12 -4.86
CA GLU A 172 19.83 14.86 -5.80
C GLU A 172 19.34 14.10 -7.04
N VAL A 173 18.55 13.04 -6.85
CA VAL A 173 17.96 12.29 -7.97
C VAL A 173 17.08 13.19 -8.82
N LEU A 174 16.21 14.00 -8.21
CA LEU A 174 15.29 14.89 -8.91
C LEU A 174 15.98 16.07 -9.62
N SER A 175 17.17 16.48 -9.16
CA SER A 175 17.94 17.58 -9.77
C SER A 175 18.35 17.36 -11.24
N ARG A 176 18.16 16.14 -11.75
CA ARG A 176 18.35 15.79 -13.17
C ARG A 176 17.31 16.43 -14.09
N TRP A 177 16.23 16.98 -13.54
CA TRP A 177 15.15 17.63 -14.27
C TRP A 177 14.90 19.04 -13.74
N ASP A 178 14.40 19.92 -14.61
CA ASP A 178 13.81 21.18 -14.17
C ASP A 178 12.35 20.92 -13.76
N PRO A 179 11.86 21.41 -12.61
CA PRO A 179 10.44 21.33 -12.26
C PRO A 179 9.48 21.79 -13.37
N ALA A 180 9.85 22.77 -14.20
CA ALA A 180 9.03 23.22 -15.33
C ALA A 180 8.90 22.17 -16.45
N ASP A 181 9.78 21.15 -16.49
CA ASP A 181 9.73 20.06 -17.46
C ASP A 181 8.48 19.19 -17.29
N VAL A 182 7.79 19.22 -16.14
CA VAL A 182 6.58 18.42 -15.88
C VAL A 182 5.45 18.66 -16.88
N HIS A 183 5.45 19.82 -17.54
CA HIS A 183 4.45 20.24 -18.52
C HIS A 183 4.90 20.06 -19.98
N LYS A 184 6.15 19.63 -20.22
CA LYS A 184 6.66 19.44 -21.58
C LYS A 184 6.10 18.15 -22.20
N PRO A 185 5.80 18.14 -23.50
CA PRO A 185 5.54 16.89 -24.23
C PRO A 185 6.72 15.93 -24.07
N HIS A 186 6.43 14.63 -23.89
CA HIS A 186 7.44 13.59 -23.69
C HIS A 186 8.37 13.81 -22.48
N SER A 187 7.93 14.58 -21.48
CA SER A 187 8.65 14.76 -20.23
C SER A 187 8.97 13.42 -19.56
N THR A 188 10.24 13.28 -19.15
CA THR A 188 10.75 12.12 -18.41
C THR A 188 10.83 12.38 -16.91
N VAL A 189 10.31 13.52 -16.43
CA VAL A 189 10.23 13.76 -14.97
C VAL A 189 9.45 12.61 -14.34
N PRO A 190 9.95 11.99 -13.26
CA PRO A 190 9.21 10.96 -12.54
C PRO A 190 7.80 11.45 -12.19
N ARG A 191 6.82 10.56 -12.18
CA ARG A 191 5.42 10.91 -11.84
C ARG A 191 4.97 10.29 -10.52
N VAL A 192 5.68 9.26 -10.07
CA VAL A 192 5.30 8.40 -8.96
C VAL A 192 6.51 8.17 -8.06
N LEU A 193 6.31 8.38 -6.77
CA LEU A 193 7.17 7.94 -5.69
C LEU A 193 6.46 6.83 -4.91
N TYR A 194 7.04 5.64 -4.82
CA TYR A 194 6.56 4.56 -3.96
C TYR A 194 7.40 4.46 -2.70
N THR A 195 6.75 4.29 -1.55
CA THR A 195 7.46 4.06 -0.29
C THR A 195 6.66 3.24 0.72
N ILE A 196 7.39 2.56 1.62
CA ILE A 196 6.85 1.90 2.81
C ILE A 196 7.33 2.69 4.03
N PRO A 197 6.54 3.65 4.54
CA PRO A 197 7.04 4.65 5.50
C PRO A 197 7.23 4.10 6.91
N ASN A 198 6.59 3.00 7.28
CA ASN A 198 6.71 2.38 8.61
C ASN A 198 7.09 0.91 8.46
N GLY A 199 8.10 0.47 9.23
CA GLY A 199 8.54 -0.92 9.27
C GLY A 199 8.93 -1.45 7.89
N GLY A 200 9.61 -0.64 7.09
CA GLY A 200 9.88 -0.87 5.67
C GLY A 200 10.36 -2.29 5.40
N ASN A 201 9.76 -2.98 4.44
CA ASN A 201 10.19 -4.33 4.08
C ASN A 201 11.30 -4.24 3.02
N PRO A 202 12.53 -4.72 3.27
CA PRO A 202 12.95 -5.61 4.38
C PRO A 202 13.67 -4.93 5.56
N THR A 203 13.92 -3.62 5.51
CA THR A 203 14.83 -2.89 6.41
C THR A 203 14.38 -2.78 7.87
N GLY A 204 13.08 -2.83 8.14
CA GLY A 204 12.47 -2.43 9.41
C GLY A 204 12.53 -0.92 9.69
N ALA A 205 13.02 -0.12 8.73
CA ALA A 205 13.18 1.33 8.88
C ALA A 205 11.82 2.04 8.90
N SER A 206 11.73 3.12 9.66
CA SER A 206 10.52 3.96 9.72
C SER A 206 10.89 5.43 9.55
N MET A 207 10.16 6.12 8.67
CA MET A 207 10.39 7.54 8.40
C MET A 207 9.93 8.42 9.55
N ILE A 208 10.83 9.29 10.00
CA ILE A 208 10.50 10.36 10.93
C ILE A 208 9.67 11.45 10.25
N THR A 209 8.87 12.17 11.03
CA THR A 209 7.95 13.22 10.56
C THR A 209 8.63 14.26 9.67
N GLN A 210 9.84 14.70 10.05
CA GLN A 210 10.55 15.73 9.28
C GLN A 210 10.86 15.25 7.85
N ARG A 211 11.30 14.01 7.68
CA ARG A 211 11.57 13.44 6.35
C ARG A 211 10.32 13.34 5.50
N LYS A 212 9.18 12.94 6.08
CA LYS A 212 7.90 12.92 5.37
C LYS A 212 7.52 14.32 4.86
N ARG A 213 7.73 15.36 5.67
CA ARG A 213 7.48 16.76 5.26
C ARG A 213 8.40 17.19 4.12
N ASP A 214 9.70 16.94 4.24
CA ASP A 214 10.68 17.34 3.22
C ASP A 214 10.42 16.61 1.88
N ILE A 215 10.09 15.31 1.93
CA ILE A 215 9.71 14.51 0.77
C ILE A 215 8.40 15.00 0.17
N TYR A 216 7.41 15.35 1.00
CA TYR A 216 6.14 15.90 0.53
C TYR A 216 6.39 17.21 -0.24
N GLU A 217 7.18 18.14 0.28
CA GLU A 217 7.49 19.39 -0.42
C GLU A 217 8.25 19.15 -1.74
N LEU A 218 9.17 18.19 -1.80
CA LEU A 218 9.81 17.77 -3.07
C LEU A 218 8.77 17.21 -4.05
N ALA A 219 7.83 16.39 -3.57
CA ALA A 219 6.73 15.90 -4.40
C ALA A 219 5.86 17.04 -4.93
N ARG A 220 5.64 18.11 -4.15
CA ARG A 220 4.94 19.31 -4.63
C ARG A 220 5.72 20.03 -5.71
N GLN A 221 7.01 20.26 -5.47
CA GLN A 221 7.89 20.98 -6.39
C GLN A 221 7.97 20.29 -7.76
N TYR A 222 8.09 18.96 -7.79
CA TYR A 222 8.24 18.17 -9.02
C TYR A 222 6.93 17.54 -9.53
N ASP A 223 5.78 17.94 -8.96
CA ASP A 223 4.45 17.40 -9.28
C ASP A 223 4.39 15.86 -9.29
N LEU A 224 4.80 15.23 -8.20
CA LEU A 224 4.76 13.78 -7.99
C LEU A 224 3.50 13.36 -7.23
N LEU A 225 2.96 12.19 -7.56
CA LEU A 225 2.12 11.42 -6.64
C LEU A 225 3.00 10.59 -5.72
N ILE A 226 2.58 10.42 -4.47
CA ILE A 226 3.21 9.50 -3.53
C ILE A 226 2.26 8.34 -3.27
N ILE A 227 2.75 7.13 -3.50
CA ILE A 227 2.09 5.87 -3.12
C ILE A 227 2.66 5.48 -1.76
N GLU A 228 1.84 5.67 -0.72
CA GLU A 228 2.15 5.33 0.66
C GLU A 228 1.65 3.92 0.97
N ASP A 229 2.51 2.91 0.81
CA ASP A 229 2.16 1.52 1.12
C ASP A 229 2.49 1.18 2.56
N ASP A 230 1.48 1.11 3.41
CA ASP A 230 1.68 1.12 4.86
C ASP A 230 1.00 -0.06 5.59
N PRO A 231 1.29 -1.31 5.18
CA PRO A 231 0.68 -2.51 5.79
C PRO A 231 1.14 -2.74 7.23
N TYR A 232 2.13 -1.97 7.71
CA TYR A 232 2.71 -2.05 9.06
C TYR A 232 2.41 -0.82 9.92
N TYR A 233 1.51 0.08 9.48
CA TYR A 233 1.14 1.28 10.25
C TYR A 233 0.76 0.96 11.71
N PHE A 234 -0.08 -0.06 11.89
CA PHE A 234 -0.54 -0.55 13.20
C PHE A 234 0.47 -1.43 13.94
N LEU A 235 1.71 -1.55 13.44
CA LEU A 235 2.82 -2.25 14.10
C LEU A 235 3.96 -1.29 14.46
N GLN A 236 3.65 0.00 14.66
CA GLN A 236 4.58 0.95 15.27
C GLN A 236 4.67 0.69 16.77
N PHE A 237 5.89 0.46 17.28
CA PHE A 237 6.10 0.06 18.66
C PHE A 237 5.95 1.21 19.65
N ASP A 238 6.17 2.46 19.25
CA ASP A 238 6.12 3.60 20.17
C ASP A 238 4.93 4.52 19.83
N LYS A 239 4.29 5.06 20.87
CA LYS A 239 3.23 6.07 20.76
C LYS A 239 3.74 7.45 21.20
N PRO A 240 3.21 8.56 20.66
CA PRO A 240 2.21 8.61 19.58
C PRO A 240 2.79 8.14 18.24
N TRP A 241 1.96 7.52 17.40
CA TRP A 241 2.38 7.07 16.07
C TRP A 241 2.76 8.26 15.18
N ALA A 242 3.72 8.04 14.28
CA ALA A 242 4.19 9.07 13.37
C ALA A 242 3.06 9.51 12.40
N PRO A 243 2.90 10.83 12.14
CA PRO A 243 1.99 11.31 11.11
C PRO A 243 2.24 10.65 9.76
N THR A 244 1.18 10.39 9.01
CA THR A 244 1.23 9.79 7.67
C THR A 244 1.41 10.86 6.60
N PHE A 245 1.84 10.48 5.39
CA PHE A 245 1.76 11.39 4.24
C PHE A 245 0.32 11.85 4.00
N LEU A 246 -0.65 10.93 4.15
CA LEU A 246 -2.08 11.26 4.02
C LEU A 246 -2.52 12.38 4.99
N SER A 247 -1.99 12.41 6.22
CA SER A 247 -2.34 13.45 7.21
C SER A 247 -1.84 14.86 6.86
N MET A 248 -0.88 14.98 5.95
CA MET A 248 -0.34 16.26 5.46
C MET A 248 -0.71 16.55 4.00
N ASP A 249 -1.57 15.74 3.40
CA ASP A 249 -1.94 15.83 1.99
C ASP A 249 -2.88 17.00 1.71
N VAL A 250 -2.34 18.21 1.62
CA VAL A 250 -3.08 19.44 1.31
C VAL A 250 -3.42 19.59 -0.18
N ASP A 251 -2.77 18.82 -1.06
CA ASP A 251 -2.92 18.92 -2.51
C ASP A 251 -3.79 17.80 -3.11
N GLY A 252 -3.98 16.70 -2.37
CA GLY A 252 -4.61 15.49 -2.89
C GLY A 252 -3.65 14.72 -3.78
N ARG A 253 -2.42 14.46 -3.33
CA ARG A 253 -1.36 13.74 -4.07
C ARG A 253 -0.95 12.40 -3.46
N ILE A 254 -1.58 11.99 -2.35
CA ILE A 254 -1.26 10.75 -1.65
C ILE A 254 -2.26 9.66 -2.02
N ILE A 255 -1.75 8.53 -2.49
CA ILE A 255 -2.51 7.27 -2.60
C ILE A 255 -1.96 6.33 -1.54
N ARG A 256 -2.73 6.13 -0.47
CA ARG A 256 -2.36 5.25 0.63
C ARG A 256 -2.96 3.87 0.44
N THR A 257 -2.18 2.82 0.67
CA THR A 257 -2.67 1.44 0.76
C THR A 257 -2.52 0.91 2.18
N ASP A 258 -3.63 0.46 2.75
CA ASP A 258 -3.72 -0.12 4.08
C ASP A 258 -4.14 -1.59 4.01
N SER A 259 -3.85 -2.34 5.08
CA SER A 259 -4.10 -3.78 5.11
C SER A 259 -4.49 -4.26 6.50
N PHE A 260 -5.52 -5.10 6.58
CA PHE A 260 -5.81 -5.86 7.78
C PHE A 260 -4.98 -7.15 7.90
N SER A 261 -4.09 -7.41 6.92
CA SER A 261 -3.37 -8.68 6.82
C SER A 261 -2.40 -8.96 7.97
N LYS A 262 -1.94 -7.92 8.68
CA LYS A 262 -0.90 -8.02 9.71
C LYS A 262 -1.45 -7.90 11.14
N ILE A 263 -2.70 -7.47 11.26
CA ILE A 263 -3.36 -7.26 12.55
C ILE A 263 -4.65 -8.06 12.73
N LEU A 264 -5.34 -8.48 11.66
CA LEU A 264 -6.52 -9.34 11.74
C LEU A 264 -6.29 -10.68 11.04
N SER A 265 -6.20 -10.69 9.71
CA SER A 265 -5.97 -11.92 8.95
C SER A 265 -5.50 -11.63 7.53
N SER A 266 -4.38 -12.23 7.15
CA SER A 266 -3.87 -12.21 5.77
C SER A 266 -4.71 -13.05 4.81
N GLY A 267 -5.31 -14.14 5.30
CA GLY A 267 -6.09 -15.10 4.51
C GLY A 267 -7.46 -14.59 4.08
N LEU A 268 -8.04 -13.63 4.81
CA LEU A 268 -9.33 -13.01 4.45
C LEU A 268 -9.24 -12.08 3.23
N ARG A 269 -8.02 -11.71 2.82
CA ARG A 269 -7.76 -10.85 1.67
C ARG A 269 -8.52 -9.52 1.73
N ILE A 270 -8.43 -8.81 2.86
CA ILE A 270 -9.02 -7.45 2.99
C ILE A 270 -7.91 -6.41 3.14
N GLY A 271 -7.87 -5.47 2.21
CA GLY A 271 -7.12 -4.23 2.29
C GLY A 271 -7.96 -3.10 1.72
N PHE A 272 -7.40 -1.90 1.66
CA PHE A 272 -8.09 -0.76 1.07
C PHE A 272 -7.12 0.30 0.55
N VAL A 273 -7.59 1.03 -0.45
CA VAL A 273 -6.93 2.22 -0.98
C VAL A 273 -7.66 3.45 -0.44
N THR A 274 -6.89 4.44 0.04
CA THR A 274 -7.38 5.77 0.44
C THR A 274 -6.65 6.80 -0.42
N GLY A 275 -7.37 7.74 -1.02
CA GLY A 275 -6.73 8.79 -1.82
C GLY A 275 -7.72 9.69 -2.53
N PRO A 276 -7.28 10.48 -3.52
CA PRO A 276 -8.15 11.40 -4.21
C PRO A 276 -9.22 10.68 -5.02
N LYS A 277 -10.47 11.12 -4.87
CA LYS A 277 -11.61 10.51 -5.55
C LYS A 277 -11.38 10.23 -7.06
N PRO A 278 -10.84 11.17 -7.87
CA PRO A 278 -10.61 10.91 -9.29
C PRO A 278 -9.69 9.72 -9.58
N LEU A 279 -8.75 9.42 -8.68
CA LEU A 279 -7.83 8.28 -8.80
C LEU A 279 -8.44 7.00 -8.20
N VAL A 280 -9.11 7.10 -7.05
CA VAL A 280 -9.83 5.95 -6.44
C VAL A 280 -10.90 5.41 -7.40
N ASP A 281 -11.63 6.29 -8.09
CA ASP A 281 -12.63 5.90 -9.08
C ASP A 281 -12.03 5.09 -10.23
N ARG A 282 -10.78 5.37 -10.65
CA ARG A 282 -10.08 4.56 -11.67
C ARG A 282 -9.77 3.16 -11.17
N VAL A 283 -9.37 3.01 -9.90
CA VAL A 283 -9.15 1.70 -9.27
C VAL A 283 -10.46 0.90 -9.22
N VAL A 284 -11.56 1.54 -8.81
CA VAL A 284 -12.91 0.92 -8.80
C VAL A 284 -13.31 0.43 -10.19
N LEU A 285 -13.10 1.23 -11.23
CA LEU A 285 -13.39 0.82 -12.61
C LEU A 285 -12.52 -0.33 -13.09
N HIS A 286 -11.27 -0.42 -12.62
CA HIS A 286 -10.47 -1.60 -12.90
C HIS A 286 -11.03 -2.84 -12.17
N ILE A 287 -11.40 -2.72 -10.89
CA ILE A 287 -12.02 -3.82 -10.13
C ILE A 287 -13.29 -4.32 -10.80
N GLN A 288 -14.16 -3.44 -11.32
CA GLN A 288 -15.40 -3.81 -12.03
C GLN A 288 -15.20 -4.78 -13.20
N ALA A 289 -14.04 -4.74 -13.85
CA ALA A 289 -13.68 -5.57 -15.00
C ALA A 289 -12.73 -6.74 -14.65
N SER A 290 -12.42 -6.92 -13.37
CA SER A 290 -11.47 -7.92 -12.87
C SER A 290 -12.14 -8.74 -11.76
N THR A 291 -11.85 -8.46 -10.49
CA THR A 291 -12.35 -9.19 -9.32
C THR A 291 -13.82 -8.90 -9.03
N MET A 292 -14.41 -7.90 -9.68
CA MET A 292 -15.75 -7.35 -9.45
C MET A 292 -15.90 -6.66 -8.10
N HIS A 293 -15.58 -7.32 -7.00
CA HIS A 293 -15.49 -6.79 -5.65
C HIS A 293 -14.71 -7.77 -4.76
N THR A 294 -14.16 -7.30 -3.64
CA THR A 294 -13.66 -8.19 -2.58
C THR A 294 -14.81 -9.07 -2.07
N SER A 295 -14.55 -10.33 -1.73
CA SER A 295 -15.61 -11.25 -1.27
C SER A 295 -16.50 -10.62 -0.19
N THR A 296 -17.83 -10.66 -0.38
CA THR A 296 -18.80 -10.03 0.51
C THR A 296 -18.78 -10.67 1.90
N PHE A 297 -18.59 -11.99 1.96
CA PHE A 297 -18.56 -12.78 3.18
C PHE A 297 -17.50 -12.33 4.20
N PRO A 298 -16.18 -12.28 3.90
CA PRO A 298 -15.19 -11.78 4.83
C PRO A 298 -15.34 -10.28 5.11
N GLN A 299 -15.85 -9.48 4.16
CA GLN A 299 -16.16 -8.07 4.42
C GLN A 299 -17.23 -7.92 5.51
N LEU A 300 -18.30 -8.71 5.47
CA LEU A 300 -19.34 -8.70 6.51
C LEU A 300 -18.79 -9.18 7.85
N MET A 301 -17.93 -10.20 7.85
CA MET A 301 -17.35 -10.74 9.08
C MET A 301 -16.46 -9.69 9.76
N VAL A 302 -15.58 -9.05 8.98
CA VAL A 302 -14.73 -7.96 9.49
C VAL A 302 -15.57 -6.73 9.86
N SER A 303 -16.60 -6.40 9.09
CA SER A 303 -17.49 -5.29 9.43
C SER A 303 -18.19 -5.50 10.77
N GLN A 304 -18.80 -6.67 11.01
CA GLN A 304 -19.45 -6.96 12.29
C GLN A 304 -18.46 -6.96 13.45
N LEU A 305 -17.25 -7.51 13.26
CA LEU A 305 -16.19 -7.44 14.26
C LEU A 305 -15.83 -6.00 14.62
N LEU A 306 -15.55 -5.16 13.63
CA LEU A 306 -15.11 -3.78 13.82
C LEU A 306 -16.21 -2.89 14.41
N HIS A 307 -17.48 -3.11 14.05
CA HIS A 307 -18.60 -2.40 14.66
C HIS A 307 -18.86 -2.86 16.10
N GLY A 308 -18.74 -4.16 16.38
CA GLY A 308 -18.87 -4.70 17.73
C GLY A 308 -17.78 -4.19 18.68
N TRP A 309 -16.54 -4.09 18.19
CA TRP A 309 -15.44 -3.49 18.96
C TRP A 309 -15.53 -1.96 19.07
N GLY A 310 -16.13 -1.30 18.09
CA GLY A 310 -15.96 0.14 17.91
C GLY A 310 -14.50 0.53 17.65
N GLN A 311 -14.23 1.83 17.61
CA GLN A 311 -12.86 2.32 17.38
C GLN A 311 -11.94 2.00 18.56
N GLU A 312 -12.43 2.13 19.80
CA GLU A 312 -11.65 1.85 21.00
C GLU A 312 -11.26 0.37 21.09
N GLY A 313 -12.21 -0.55 20.91
CA GLY A 313 -11.92 -1.99 20.93
C GLY A 313 -10.95 -2.41 19.82
N PHE A 314 -11.07 -1.79 18.63
CA PHE A 314 -10.10 -2.01 17.54
C PHE A 314 -8.68 -1.57 17.95
N LEU A 315 -8.54 -0.38 18.55
CA LEU A 315 -7.23 0.11 19.01
C LEU A 315 -6.67 -0.73 20.17
N ASN A 316 -7.53 -1.23 21.07
CA ASN A 316 -7.13 -2.15 22.14
C ASN A 316 -6.62 -3.48 21.57
N HIS A 317 -7.27 -4.02 20.53
CA HIS A 317 -6.76 -5.19 19.81
C HIS A 317 -5.40 -4.90 19.16
N VAL A 318 -5.27 -3.75 18.48
CA VAL A 318 -4.01 -3.32 17.87
C VAL A 318 -2.89 -3.21 18.91
N ASP A 319 -3.17 -2.66 20.09
CA ASP A 319 -2.19 -2.55 21.18
C ASP A 319 -1.71 -3.91 21.68
N GLY A 320 -2.61 -4.90 21.77
CA GLY A 320 -2.24 -6.28 22.08
C GLY A 320 -1.34 -6.91 21.01
N VAL A 321 -1.59 -6.63 19.73
CA VAL A 321 -0.73 -7.08 18.64
C VAL A 321 0.64 -6.39 18.68
N ILE A 322 0.68 -5.08 18.95
CA ILE A 322 1.92 -4.32 19.10
C ILE A 322 2.76 -4.88 20.24
N GLU A 323 2.17 -5.16 21.40
CA GLU A 323 2.88 -5.72 22.56
C GLU A 323 3.50 -7.08 22.23
N PHE A 324 2.76 -7.94 21.54
CA PHE A 324 3.30 -9.21 21.06
C PHE A 324 4.53 -9.00 20.15
N TYR A 325 4.42 -8.17 19.12
CA TYR A 325 5.54 -7.95 18.20
C TYR A 325 6.70 -7.18 18.83
N ARG A 326 6.44 -6.32 19.84
CA ARG A 326 7.48 -5.66 20.64
C ARG A 326 8.31 -6.70 21.39
N THR A 327 7.64 -7.64 22.08
CA THR A 327 8.30 -8.76 22.75
C THR A 327 9.13 -9.60 21.77
N GLN A 328 8.60 -9.89 20.58
CA GLN A 328 9.33 -10.65 19.55
C GLN A 328 10.55 -9.89 19.01
N ARG A 329 10.42 -8.58 18.78
CA ARG A 329 11.54 -7.70 18.39
C ARG A 329 12.65 -7.76 19.43
N ASP A 330 12.30 -7.59 20.71
CA ASP A 330 13.28 -7.54 21.80
C ASP A 330 14.00 -8.89 21.99
N ALA A 331 13.28 -10.00 21.84
CA ALA A 331 13.87 -11.34 21.82
C ALA A 331 14.85 -11.53 20.65
N MET A 332 14.50 -11.05 19.46
CA MET A 332 15.38 -11.12 18.28
C MET A 332 16.63 -10.26 18.45
N LEU A 333 16.50 -9.04 18.98
CA LEU A 333 17.63 -8.14 19.25
C LEU A 333 18.56 -8.72 20.32
N THR A 334 18.00 -9.25 21.41
CA THR A 334 18.78 -9.94 22.46
C THR A 334 19.57 -11.11 21.88
N SER A 335 18.97 -11.87 20.96
CA SER A 335 19.62 -12.99 20.28
C SER A 335 20.73 -12.51 19.34
N ALA A 336 20.49 -11.45 18.55
CA ALA A 336 21.49 -10.86 17.67
C ALA A 336 22.68 -10.28 18.45
N ASP A 337 22.43 -9.56 19.56
CA ASP A 337 23.46 -9.05 20.45
C ASP A 337 24.32 -10.18 21.03
N LYS A 338 23.69 -11.26 21.51
CA LYS A 338 24.39 -12.42 22.10
C LYS A 338 25.27 -13.14 21.10
N TRP A 339 24.78 -13.39 19.88
CA TRP A 339 25.43 -14.31 18.94
C TRP A 339 26.26 -13.63 17.85
N LEU A 340 25.96 -12.38 17.49
CA LEU A 340 26.58 -11.73 16.32
C LEU A 340 27.50 -10.55 16.70
N LYS A 341 27.22 -9.85 17.81
CA LYS A 341 27.93 -8.60 18.16
C LYS A 341 29.37 -8.83 18.56
N GLY A 342 29.63 -9.83 19.42
CA GLY A 342 30.97 -10.18 19.86
C GLY A 342 31.90 -10.68 18.75
N LEU A 343 31.33 -11.11 17.62
CA LEU A 343 32.07 -11.56 16.44
C LEU A 343 32.43 -10.41 15.48
N TYR A 344 31.84 -9.21 15.66
CA TYR A 344 31.98 -8.07 14.75
C TYR A 344 31.67 -8.39 13.27
N VAL A 345 30.87 -9.43 13.00
CA VAL A 345 30.57 -9.91 11.64
C VAL A 345 29.30 -9.30 11.05
N ALA A 346 28.51 -8.55 11.81
CA ALA A 346 27.24 -8.01 11.32
C ALA A 346 26.86 -6.67 11.96
N GLU A 347 26.00 -5.92 11.27
CA GLU A 347 25.37 -4.67 11.68
C GLU A 347 23.86 -4.76 11.47
N TRP A 348 23.09 -4.18 12.39
CA TRP A 348 21.64 -4.05 12.29
C TRP A 348 21.20 -2.80 13.05
N HIS A 349 19.98 -2.35 12.77
CA HIS A 349 19.33 -1.27 13.51
C HIS A 349 18.08 -1.80 14.21
N THR A 350 17.74 -1.22 15.36
CA THR A 350 16.50 -1.52 16.07
C THR A 350 15.30 -1.09 15.23
N PRO A 351 14.40 -2.01 14.83
CA PRO A 351 13.20 -1.64 14.09
C PRO A 351 12.24 -0.86 14.98
N ALA A 352 11.77 0.29 14.49
CA ALA A 352 10.75 1.10 15.18
C ALA A 352 9.31 0.59 14.90
N ALA A 353 9.14 -0.23 13.87
CA ALA A 353 7.86 -0.83 13.52
C ALA A 353 8.04 -2.13 12.73
N GLY A 354 6.94 -2.85 12.53
CA GLY A 354 6.86 -4.00 11.62
C GLY A 354 7.29 -5.31 12.28
N MET A 355 7.92 -6.18 11.49
CA MET A 355 8.20 -7.57 11.88
C MET A 355 9.50 -8.13 11.27
N PHE A 356 10.43 -7.25 10.90
CA PHE A 356 11.69 -7.63 10.28
C PHE A 356 12.87 -7.02 11.03
N LEU A 357 13.93 -7.81 11.19
CA LEU A 357 15.25 -7.33 11.56
C LEU A 357 16.15 -7.45 10.33
N TRP A 358 16.69 -6.32 9.87
CA TRP A 358 17.61 -6.30 8.75
C TRP A 358 19.06 -6.37 9.21
N ILE A 359 19.79 -7.36 8.71
CA ILE A 359 21.17 -7.65 9.13
C ILE A 359 22.10 -7.52 7.92
N LYS A 360 23.06 -6.60 8.03
CA LYS A 360 24.17 -6.45 7.08
C LYS A 360 25.37 -7.24 7.57
N VAL A 361 25.78 -8.26 6.82
CA VAL A 361 26.97 -9.06 7.13
C VAL A 361 28.23 -8.35 6.62
N LYS A 362 29.22 -8.14 7.49
CA LYS A 362 30.50 -7.49 7.14
C LYS A 362 31.41 -8.45 6.39
N GLY A 363 32.21 -7.91 5.47
CA GLY A 363 33.21 -8.68 4.71
C GLY A 363 32.62 -9.69 3.72
N VAL A 364 31.29 -9.72 3.54
CA VAL A 364 30.59 -10.61 2.60
C VAL A 364 29.79 -9.77 1.62
N ALA A 365 30.19 -9.80 0.35
CA ALA A 365 29.50 -9.06 -0.70
C ALA A 365 28.13 -9.66 -1.07
N ASP A 366 28.04 -11.00 -1.09
CA ASP A 366 26.79 -11.72 -1.37
C ASP A 366 26.57 -12.83 -0.34
N THR A 367 25.44 -12.76 0.37
CA THR A 367 25.04 -13.75 1.37
C THR A 367 24.34 -14.96 0.76
N GLN A 368 24.15 -15.04 -0.56
CA GLN A 368 23.43 -16.15 -1.21
C GLN A 368 24.00 -17.52 -0.83
N LYS A 369 25.32 -17.70 -0.96
CA LYS A 369 25.97 -18.98 -0.64
C LYS A 369 25.86 -19.30 0.85
N LEU A 370 26.04 -18.28 1.70
CA LEU A 370 25.91 -18.42 3.15
C LEU A 370 24.50 -18.88 3.55
N ILE A 371 23.46 -18.31 2.94
CA ILE A 371 22.07 -18.60 3.28
C ILE A 371 21.60 -19.91 2.64
N MET A 372 21.74 -20.04 1.32
CA MET A 372 21.13 -21.14 0.55
C MET A 372 21.91 -22.45 0.65
N GLU A 373 23.14 -22.45 1.13
CA GLU A 373 23.89 -23.70 1.33
C GLU A 373 24.11 -23.91 2.83
N LYS A 374 24.88 -23.01 3.46
CA LYS A 374 25.36 -23.24 4.82
C LYS A 374 24.27 -23.08 5.89
N ALA A 375 23.40 -22.08 5.79
CA ALA A 375 22.36 -21.87 6.79
C ALA A 375 21.27 -22.95 6.69
N MET A 376 20.92 -23.38 5.47
CA MET A 376 19.97 -24.48 5.28
C MET A 376 20.48 -25.82 5.83
N GLU A 377 21.77 -26.14 5.68
CA GLU A 377 22.41 -27.29 6.35
C GLU A 377 22.33 -27.22 7.89
N LYS A 378 22.13 -26.02 8.44
CA LYS A 378 21.92 -25.76 9.87
C LYS A 378 20.45 -25.54 10.23
N GLU A 379 19.53 -25.85 9.33
CA GLU A 379 18.08 -25.73 9.52
C GLU A 379 17.64 -24.28 9.81
N VAL A 380 18.40 -23.30 9.32
CA VAL A 380 18.10 -21.87 9.41
C VAL A 380 17.79 -21.33 8.03
N VAL A 381 16.59 -20.75 7.86
CA VAL A 381 16.17 -20.09 6.63
C VAL A 381 16.11 -18.59 6.85
N LEU A 382 16.81 -17.84 6.00
CA LEU A 382 16.80 -16.38 5.96
C LEU A 382 16.49 -15.92 4.54
N VAL A 383 15.98 -14.69 4.41
CA VAL A 383 15.72 -14.11 3.09
C VAL A 383 16.93 -13.30 2.66
N ARG A 384 17.49 -13.66 1.50
CA ARG A 384 18.50 -12.83 0.85
C ARG A 384 17.84 -11.59 0.26
N ASN A 385 18.46 -10.45 0.49
CA ASN A 385 18.16 -9.26 -0.30
C ASN A 385 18.99 -9.26 -1.59
N ARG A 386 18.31 -9.47 -2.73
CA ARG A 386 18.91 -9.45 -4.07
C ARG A 386 19.07 -8.01 -4.62
N MET A 387 18.76 -6.97 -3.84
CA MET A 387 18.46 -5.62 -4.35
C MET A 387 19.63 -4.63 -4.45
N GLN A 388 20.88 -5.04 -4.24
CA GLN A 388 21.95 -4.49 -5.08
C GLN A 388 21.86 -5.20 -6.43
N MET A 389 20.75 -5.02 -7.15
CA MET A 389 20.85 -5.17 -8.59
C MET A 389 21.81 -4.09 -9.01
N ASP A 390 22.87 -4.54 -9.66
CA ASP A 390 23.77 -3.78 -10.51
C ASP A 390 22.93 -3.20 -11.68
N LEU A 391 21.90 -2.39 -11.36
CA LEU A 391 21.30 -1.40 -12.25
C LEU A 391 22.35 -0.31 -12.43
N LYS A 392 23.53 -0.72 -12.93
CA LYS A 392 24.47 0.17 -13.58
C LYS A 392 23.62 0.97 -14.53
N SER A 393 23.59 2.27 -14.28
CA SER A 393 23.37 3.34 -15.25
C SER A 393 23.29 2.77 -16.66
N HIS A 394 22.11 2.41 -17.12
CA HIS A 394 21.89 2.32 -18.55
C HIS A 394 22.06 3.76 -18.98
N GLY A 395 23.23 4.06 -19.55
CA GLY A 395 23.62 5.39 -19.94
C GLY A 395 22.50 5.99 -20.75
N PHE A 396 21.86 7.02 -20.22
CA PHE A 396 21.03 7.88 -21.04
C PHE A 396 21.95 8.44 -22.15
N PRO A 397 21.53 8.38 -23.43
CA PRO A 397 22.29 9.01 -24.49
C PRO A 397 22.36 10.50 -24.18
N ARG A 398 23.58 11.02 -23.98
CA ARG A 398 23.80 12.47 -23.91
C ARG A 398 23.29 13.07 -25.21
N PRO A 399 22.48 14.13 -25.20
CA PRO A 399 22.17 14.84 -26.44
C PRO A 399 23.47 15.38 -27.01
N HIS A 400 23.81 14.97 -28.24
CA HIS A 400 24.94 15.47 -28.99
C HIS A 400 24.87 17.01 -29.03
N LYS A 401 25.79 17.67 -28.33
CA LYS A 401 26.13 19.06 -28.64
C LYS A 401 26.87 19.02 -29.97
N ASN A 402 26.20 19.45 -31.03
CA ASN A 402 26.84 19.81 -32.28
C ASN A 402 27.78 21.00 -32.01
N THR A 403 29.08 20.74 -32.00
CA THR A 403 30.10 21.76 -32.24
C THR A 403 30.78 21.45 -33.56
N PRO A 404 30.86 22.41 -34.49
CA PRO A 404 31.49 22.22 -35.80
C PRO A 404 33.00 22.15 -35.62
N ASN A 405 33.64 21.16 -36.25
CA ASN A 405 35.09 21.08 -36.30
C ASN A 405 35.62 22.00 -37.42
N PRO A 406 36.60 22.87 -37.15
CA PRO A 406 37.29 23.60 -38.19
C PRO A 406 38.44 22.74 -38.74
N ARG A 407 38.40 22.45 -40.04
CA ARG A 407 39.51 22.58 -41.01
C ARG A 407 39.06 22.13 -42.38
#